data_AF-A0A937SSU1-F1
#
_entry.id   AF-A0A937SSU1-F1
#
_cell.length_a   1.000
_cell.length_b   1.000
_cell.length_c   1.000
_cell.angle_alpha   90.00
_cell.angle_beta   90.00
_cell.angle_gamma   90.00
#
_symmetry.space_group_name_H-M   'P 1'
#
loop_
_entity.id
_entity.type
_entity.pdbx_description
1 polymer ?
#
loop_
_entity_poly.entity_id
_entity_poly.type
_entity_poly.pdbx_seq_one_letter_code
_entity_poly.pdbx_strand_id
1 'polypeptide(L)'
;MSESFISRPLAAVALGLGMVLSGTGVSAHGLENTSGPTKGVVAPSTKSFWDYVLSAAEAVALFRIDKADGYRYIKSDGLPDHGTGQFPNRGNPHTIGKQDFSFRVPLVPEKAGHLITLGHRPFGVALNGVVFDPLTAEFWNRDRRSGWNIEALSGHQDLGLDDSNAHVQPDGAYHYHGLPWGILERLPFRERPVLLGYAADGHPIYGPYGYTDPNGPQSPVKKLQASFRIKPGTRPSGPGGKYDGTYVQDYEFAAGKGDLDACNGRRGVTPDYPNGTYYYVITHAYPFIPRCFTGIPDRSFERFPSGPPGGGGPGMGGPPQRIGGFDGPPGGPGGPGGRLSAAAKKLGISVDQLRRAIGPPPPDFRGAARKLGIREDKIRRAMGH
;
A
#
# COMPACT_ATOMS: atom_id res chain seq x y z
N MET A 1 54.83 -36.86 -40.21
CA MET A 1 54.95 -38.32 -40.08
C MET A 1 55.31 -38.59 -38.63
N SER A 2 54.30 -38.86 -37.79
CA SER A 2 54.16 -40.11 -36.98
C SER A 2 55.32 -40.33 -35.99
N GLU A 3 55.17 -40.58 -34.69
CA GLU A 3 54.06 -41.16 -33.93
C GLU A 3 54.34 -41.02 -32.41
N SER A 4 53.25 -41.04 -31.63
CA SER A 4 53.09 -41.47 -30.22
C SER A 4 54.23 -41.45 -29.20
N PHE A 5 53.98 -40.81 -28.04
CA PHE A 5 54.47 -41.29 -26.74
C PHE A 5 53.41 -41.16 -25.63
N ILE A 6 53.34 -42.24 -24.85
CA ILE A 6 52.45 -42.54 -23.73
C ILE A 6 53.04 -41.94 -22.43
N SER A 7 52.20 -41.39 -21.54
CA SER A 7 52.16 -41.74 -20.10
C SER A 7 51.35 -40.74 -19.23
N ARG A 8 50.41 -41.31 -18.47
CA ARG A 8 49.89 -40.91 -17.14
C ARG A 8 49.83 -42.24 -16.33
N PRO A 9 49.90 -42.29 -14.99
CA PRO A 9 48.99 -41.55 -14.10
C PRO A 9 49.55 -41.15 -12.71
N LEU A 10 48.76 -40.38 -11.95
CA LEU A 10 48.51 -40.58 -10.52
C LEU A 10 47.22 -39.85 -10.10
N ALA A 11 46.55 -40.42 -9.10
CA ALA A 11 45.13 -40.32 -8.80
C ALA A 11 44.75 -39.26 -7.75
N ALA A 12 43.48 -38.86 -7.74
CA ALA A 12 42.79 -38.38 -6.55
C ALA A 12 41.27 -38.64 -6.66
N VAL A 13 40.72 -39.08 -5.54
CA VAL A 13 39.49 -39.85 -5.34
C VAL A 13 38.24 -38.97 -5.25
N ALA A 14 37.15 -39.42 -5.87
CA ALA A 14 35.78 -38.95 -5.63
C ALA A 14 34.97 -40.09 -4.97
N LEU A 15 34.29 -39.79 -3.86
CA LEU A 15 33.32 -40.67 -3.22
C LEU A 15 31.97 -39.94 -3.20
N GLY A 16 31.08 -40.36 -4.09
CA GLY A 16 29.66 -40.07 -4.03
C GLY A 16 28.96 -41.17 -3.24
N LEU A 17 28.05 -40.78 -2.35
CA LEU A 17 27.11 -41.69 -1.69
C LEU A 17 25.70 -41.36 -2.20
N GLY A 18 25.17 -42.23 -3.06
CA GLY A 18 23.75 -42.30 -3.37
C GLY A 18 23.05 -43.15 -2.31
N MET A 19 21.86 -42.73 -1.87
CA MET A 19 21.00 -43.54 -1.02
C MET A 19 19.67 -43.76 -1.75
N VAL A 20 19.45 -45.02 -2.12
CA VAL A 20 18.21 -45.59 -2.64
C VAL A 20 17.35 -45.99 -1.44
N LEU A 21 16.05 -45.69 -1.48
CA LEU A 21 15.06 -46.33 -0.61
C LEU A 21 13.85 -46.75 -1.45
N SER A 22 13.75 -48.06 -1.66
CA SER A 22 12.57 -48.80 -2.09
C SER A 22 11.67 -49.10 -0.89
N GLY A 23 10.36 -49.05 -1.08
CA GLY A 23 9.37 -49.09 0.01
C GLY A 23 8.87 -50.47 0.45
N THR A 24 7.86 -50.44 1.33
CA THR A 24 6.60 -51.23 1.37
C THR A 24 5.92 -50.99 2.73
N GLY A 25 4.59 -50.90 2.74
CA GLY A 25 3.79 -50.66 3.95
C GLY A 25 3.24 -51.95 4.57
N VAL A 26 2.79 -51.85 5.83
CA VAL A 26 1.80 -52.74 6.47
C VAL A 26 1.05 -51.94 7.55
N SER A 27 -0.26 -52.17 7.67
CA SER A 27 -1.20 -51.61 8.65
C SER A 27 -1.31 -52.44 9.94
N ALA A 28 -1.85 -51.79 10.99
CA ALA A 28 -2.79 -52.29 12.00
C ALA A 28 -2.32 -52.72 13.42
N HIS A 29 -2.91 -52.02 14.40
CA HIS A 29 -3.38 -52.38 15.75
C HIS A 29 -2.45 -52.99 16.82
N GLY A 30 -2.48 -52.35 18.01
CA GLY A 30 -2.07 -52.95 19.29
C GLY A 30 -1.93 -51.91 20.42
N LEU A 31 -2.96 -51.76 21.23
CA LEU A 31 -2.93 -51.08 22.54
C LEU A 31 -2.01 -51.86 23.49
N GLU A 32 -1.10 -51.18 24.19
CA GLU A 32 -0.91 -51.41 25.63
C GLU A 32 -0.10 -50.29 26.29
N ASN A 33 -0.47 -50.05 27.54
CA ASN A 33 -0.20 -48.87 28.34
C ASN A 33 0.87 -49.24 29.38
N THR A 34 2.05 -48.62 29.35
CA THR A 34 3.00 -48.68 30.47
C THR A 34 3.64 -47.32 30.70
N SER A 35 3.32 -46.75 31.86
CA SER A 35 3.77 -45.49 32.43
C SER A 35 5.23 -45.54 32.94
N GLY A 36 6.03 -44.52 32.63
CA GLY A 36 7.31 -44.23 33.29
C GLY A 36 8.16 -43.20 32.53
N PRO A 37 8.78 -42.20 33.18
CA PRO A 37 9.05 -40.90 32.59
C PRO A 37 10.34 -40.86 31.77
N THR A 38 10.23 -40.76 30.45
CA THR A 38 11.37 -40.38 29.60
C THR A 38 11.34 -38.87 29.38
N LYS A 39 12.45 -38.22 29.73
CA LYS A 39 12.75 -36.83 29.38
C LYS A 39 12.73 -36.69 27.86
N GLY A 40 11.58 -36.31 27.31
CA GLY A 40 11.46 -35.87 25.94
C GLY A 40 12.20 -34.54 25.80
N VAL A 41 13.33 -34.58 25.10
CA VAL A 41 13.93 -33.37 24.51
C VAL A 41 12.86 -32.78 23.61
N VAL A 42 12.21 -31.72 24.08
CA VAL A 42 11.28 -30.92 23.27
C VAL A 42 12.11 -30.35 22.13
N ALA A 43 11.90 -30.86 20.92
CA ALA A 43 12.43 -30.24 19.72
C ALA A 43 12.00 -28.76 19.74
N PRO A 44 12.90 -27.80 19.56
CA PRO A 44 12.50 -26.40 19.54
C PRO A 44 11.56 -26.23 18.35
N SER A 45 10.30 -25.88 18.63
CA SER A 45 9.35 -25.51 17.58
C SER A 45 9.98 -24.36 16.81
N THR A 46 10.33 -24.59 15.55
CA THR A 46 10.76 -23.52 14.66
C THR A 46 9.57 -22.60 14.46
N LYS A 47 9.55 -21.49 15.21
CA LYS A 47 8.59 -20.42 14.97
C LYS A 47 8.73 -19.97 13.52
N SER A 48 7.61 -19.99 12.81
CA SER A 48 7.54 -19.53 11.43
C SER A 48 7.78 -18.02 11.40
N PHE A 49 8.36 -17.50 10.30
CA PHE A 49 8.44 -16.04 10.07
C PHE A 49 7.07 -15.37 10.28
N TRP A 50 5.98 -16.07 9.93
CA TRP A 50 4.61 -15.62 10.13
C TRP A 50 4.23 -15.43 11.60
N ASP A 51 4.79 -16.23 12.52
CA ASP A 51 4.54 -16.09 13.95
C ASP A 51 5.16 -14.80 14.51
N TYR A 52 6.22 -14.28 13.89
CA TYR A 52 6.86 -13.02 14.31
C TYR A 52 6.16 -11.78 13.74
N VAL A 53 5.53 -11.90 12.56
CA VAL A 53 4.76 -10.82 11.92
C VAL A 53 3.35 -10.73 12.50
N LEU A 54 2.75 -11.86 12.90
CA LEU A 54 1.35 -11.92 13.35
C LEU A 54 1.17 -11.84 14.89
N SER A 55 2.21 -12.09 15.71
CA SER A 55 2.04 -12.14 17.19
C SER A 55 2.16 -10.80 17.95
N ALA A 56 2.16 -9.66 17.25
CA ALA A 56 2.08 -8.33 17.88
C ALA A 56 0.81 -7.54 17.52
N ALA A 57 -0.16 -8.18 16.85
CA ALA A 57 -1.37 -7.53 16.36
C ALA A 57 -2.63 -8.37 16.63
N GLU A 58 -2.92 -8.65 17.89
CA GLU A 58 -4.30 -8.94 18.29
C GLU A 58 -5.09 -7.63 18.40
N ALA A 59 -5.28 -6.95 17.27
CA ALA A 59 -6.24 -5.87 17.12
C ALA A 59 -6.54 -5.60 15.63
N VAL A 60 -7.69 -6.11 15.20
CA VAL A 60 -8.61 -5.44 14.26
C VAL A 60 -8.27 -5.48 12.76
N ALA A 61 -7.91 -6.66 12.29
CA ALA A 61 -8.57 -7.33 11.17
C ALA A 61 -8.37 -8.82 11.43
N LEU A 62 -9.43 -9.64 11.36
CA LEU A 62 -9.25 -11.09 11.35
C LEU A 62 -8.71 -11.46 9.96
N PHE A 63 -7.43 -11.16 9.72
CA PHE A 63 -6.64 -11.72 8.63
C PHE A 63 -6.49 -13.23 8.87
N ARG A 64 -7.59 -13.95 8.66
CA ARG A 64 -7.61 -15.41 8.66
C ARG A 64 -7.23 -15.89 7.28
N ILE A 65 -5.92 -15.97 7.05
CA ILE A 65 -5.38 -16.59 5.85
C ILE A 65 -5.65 -18.10 5.92
N ASP A 66 -6.83 -18.50 5.48
CA ASP A 66 -7.10 -19.89 5.16
C ASP A 66 -6.57 -20.16 3.75
N LYS A 67 -5.54 -21.01 3.65
CA LYS A 67 -4.89 -21.39 2.38
C LYS A 67 -5.59 -22.56 1.70
N ALA A 68 -6.70 -23.06 2.25
CA ALA A 68 -7.54 -24.03 1.58
C ALA A 68 -7.92 -23.52 0.18
N ASP A 69 -7.87 -24.43 -0.80
CA ASP A 69 -8.27 -24.19 -2.18
C ASP A 69 -7.47 -23.13 -2.96
N GLY A 70 -6.30 -22.71 -2.47
CA GLY A 70 -5.42 -21.82 -3.23
C GLY A 70 -5.70 -20.32 -3.07
N TYR A 71 -6.41 -19.91 -2.02
CA TYR A 71 -6.77 -18.51 -1.76
C TYR A 71 -6.25 -17.99 -0.41
N ARG A 72 -6.34 -16.66 -0.22
CA ARG A 72 -6.32 -15.98 1.08
C ARG A 72 -7.73 -15.44 1.29
N TYR A 73 -8.38 -15.84 2.37
CA TYR A 73 -9.63 -15.23 2.80
C TYR A 73 -9.31 -14.11 3.79
N ILE A 74 -9.99 -12.97 3.66
CA ILE A 74 -9.71 -11.78 4.47
C ILE A 74 -11.04 -11.28 5.01
N LYS A 75 -11.21 -11.34 6.34
CA LYS A 75 -12.33 -10.71 7.03
C LYS A 75 -11.83 -9.47 7.75
N SER A 76 -12.42 -8.32 7.45
CA SER A 76 -12.02 -7.06 8.06
C SER A 76 -13.24 -6.25 8.41
N ASP A 77 -13.14 -5.50 9.51
CA ASP A 77 -14.13 -4.52 9.89
C ASP A 77 -13.77 -3.09 9.44
N GLY A 78 -12.75 -2.94 8.58
CA GLY A 78 -12.39 -1.70 7.91
C GLY A 78 -11.88 -0.59 8.82
N LEU A 79 -11.64 -0.87 10.11
CA LEU A 79 -11.16 0.13 11.06
C LEU A 79 -9.63 0.26 10.98
N PRO A 80 -9.10 1.50 10.93
CA PRO A 80 -7.66 1.70 10.96
C PRO A 80 -7.06 1.33 12.32
N ASP A 81 -5.93 0.64 12.30
CA ASP A 81 -5.13 0.26 13.47
C ASP A 81 -4.09 1.34 13.86
N HIS A 82 -4.22 2.53 13.30
CA HIS A 82 -3.35 3.69 13.54
C HIS A 82 -4.19 4.94 13.80
N GLY A 83 -3.53 5.98 14.34
CA GLY A 83 -4.16 7.27 14.49
C GLY A 83 -4.64 7.82 13.15
N THR A 84 -5.85 8.36 13.12
CA THR A 84 -6.47 8.99 11.95
C THR A 84 -6.50 10.50 12.10
N GLY A 85 -6.86 11.19 11.02
CA GLY A 85 -7.38 12.55 11.12
C GLY A 85 -8.67 12.62 11.96
N GLN A 86 -9.10 13.84 12.27
CA GLN A 86 -10.44 14.04 12.82
C GLN A 86 -11.48 13.87 11.71
N PHE A 87 -12.50 13.05 11.99
CA PHE A 87 -13.65 12.83 11.13
C PHE A 87 -14.90 12.88 12.00
N PRO A 88 -15.92 13.67 11.64
CA PRO A 88 -15.99 14.52 10.45
C PRO A 88 -15.03 15.72 10.51
N ASN A 89 -14.68 16.26 9.34
CA ASN A 89 -13.92 17.50 9.17
C ASN A 89 -14.54 18.36 8.05
N ARG A 90 -13.94 19.53 7.79
CA ARG A 90 -14.47 20.51 6.81
C ARG A 90 -14.58 19.94 5.38
N GLY A 91 -13.66 19.09 4.96
CA GLY A 91 -13.63 18.47 3.63
C GLY A 91 -14.37 17.13 3.57
N ASN A 92 -14.69 16.53 4.72
CA ASN A 92 -15.38 15.25 4.80
C ASN A 92 -16.35 15.19 5.99
N PRO A 93 -17.68 15.20 5.76
CA PRO A 93 -18.69 15.23 6.82
C PRO A 93 -19.00 13.86 7.44
N HIS A 94 -18.28 12.80 7.06
CA HIS A 94 -18.58 11.43 7.47
C HIS A 94 -17.73 11.02 8.69
N THR A 95 -18.22 10.03 9.44
CA THR A 95 -17.57 9.50 10.65
C THR A 95 -17.12 8.07 10.38
N ILE A 96 -15.91 7.72 10.84
CA ILE A 96 -15.39 6.35 10.70
C ILE A 96 -16.35 5.37 11.39
N GLY A 97 -16.76 4.35 10.64
CA GLY A 97 -17.68 3.32 11.09
C GLY A 97 -17.16 1.92 10.77
N LYS A 98 -17.56 0.97 11.61
CA LYS A 98 -17.24 -0.45 11.42
C LYS A 98 -17.91 -0.99 10.15
N GLN A 99 -17.16 -1.79 9.39
CA GLN A 99 -17.59 -2.45 8.16
C GLN A 99 -17.68 -3.98 8.36
N ASP A 100 -18.13 -4.71 7.35
CA ASP A 100 -18.12 -6.18 7.31
C ASP A 100 -17.56 -6.67 5.97
N PHE A 101 -16.28 -6.42 5.76
CA PHE A 101 -15.60 -6.80 4.53
C PHE A 101 -15.20 -8.27 4.54
N SER A 102 -15.48 -8.95 3.43
CA SER A 102 -15.06 -10.32 3.15
C SER A 102 -14.45 -10.41 1.76
N PHE A 103 -13.13 -10.52 1.70
CA PHE A 103 -12.38 -10.67 0.45
C PHE A 103 -11.82 -12.07 0.30
N ARG A 104 -11.61 -12.44 -0.96
CA ARG A 104 -10.87 -13.62 -1.38
C ARG A 104 -9.80 -13.19 -2.38
N VAL A 105 -8.58 -13.62 -2.17
CA VAL A 105 -7.40 -13.18 -2.94
C VAL A 105 -6.60 -14.42 -3.34
N PRO A 106 -6.31 -14.67 -4.63
CA PRO A 106 -5.59 -15.89 -5.02
C PRO A 106 -4.15 -15.94 -4.46
N LEU A 107 -3.70 -17.13 -4.03
CA LEU A 107 -2.31 -17.36 -3.58
C LEU A 107 -1.32 -17.24 -4.73
N VAL A 108 -1.75 -17.68 -5.92
CA VAL A 108 -1.00 -17.63 -7.18
C VAL A 108 -1.84 -16.82 -8.17
N PRO A 109 -1.46 -15.56 -8.45
CA PRO A 109 -2.16 -14.73 -9.43
C PRO A 109 -2.22 -15.37 -10.81
N GLU A 110 -3.42 -15.47 -11.37
CA GLU A 110 -3.61 -15.88 -12.76
C GLU A 110 -3.22 -14.71 -13.67
N LYS A 111 -2.34 -14.94 -14.63
CA LYS A 111 -1.91 -13.91 -15.58
C LYS A 111 -3.07 -13.55 -16.51
N ALA A 112 -3.45 -12.28 -16.53
CA ALA A 112 -4.38 -11.80 -17.53
C ALA A 112 -3.69 -11.69 -18.90
N GLY A 113 -4.40 -12.01 -19.99
CA GLY A 113 -3.89 -11.85 -21.36
C GLY A 113 -3.70 -10.39 -21.78
N HIS A 114 -4.25 -9.44 -21.00
CA HIS A 114 -4.17 -8.00 -21.17
C HIS A 114 -4.30 -7.32 -19.80
N LEU A 115 -3.95 -6.03 -19.70
CA LEU A 115 -4.14 -5.27 -18.47
C LEU A 115 -5.62 -5.03 -18.21
N ILE A 116 -6.08 -5.36 -17.01
CA ILE A 116 -7.47 -5.15 -16.59
C ILE A 116 -7.54 -3.81 -15.86
N THR A 117 -8.39 -2.88 -16.31
CA THR A 117 -8.59 -1.60 -15.61
C THR A 117 -9.28 -1.82 -14.28
N LEU A 118 -9.01 -0.95 -13.31
CA LEU A 118 -9.58 -1.05 -11.97
C LEU A 118 -11.11 -1.15 -11.99
N GLY A 119 -11.77 -0.25 -12.72
CA GLY A 119 -13.23 -0.16 -12.71
C GLY A 119 -13.76 0.32 -11.35
N HIS A 120 -14.92 -0.17 -10.92
CA HIS A 120 -15.61 0.26 -9.70
C HIS A 120 -15.34 -0.72 -8.55
N ARG A 121 -14.08 -0.90 -8.19
CA ARG A 121 -13.66 -1.77 -7.08
C ARG A 121 -12.44 -1.16 -6.38
N PRO A 122 -12.22 -1.46 -5.10
CA PRO A 122 -10.93 -1.18 -4.47
C PRO A 122 -9.83 -1.97 -5.17
N PHE A 123 -8.65 -1.37 -5.25
CA PHE A 123 -7.47 -2.00 -5.82
C PHE A 123 -7.01 -3.21 -5.02
N GLY A 124 -7.13 -3.13 -3.69
CA GLY A 124 -6.71 -4.18 -2.78
C GLY A 124 -7.05 -3.86 -1.35
N VAL A 125 -6.52 -4.66 -0.43
CA VAL A 125 -6.72 -4.52 1.01
C VAL A 125 -5.38 -4.50 1.72
N ALA A 126 -5.20 -3.54 2.62
CA ALA A 126 -4.00 -3.41 3.46
C ALA A 126 -3.99 -4.48 4.55
N LEU A 127 -2.82 -4.75 5.15
CA LEU A 127 -2.67 -5.74 6.22
C LEU A 127 -3.47 -5.42 7.50
N ASN A 128 -3.88 -4.16 7.69
CA ASN A 128 -4.82 -3.77 8.76
C ASN A 128 -6.29 -3.86 8.33
N GLY A 129 -6.57 -4.29 7.11
CA GLY A 129 -7.93 -4.54 6.61
C GLY A 129 -8.62 -3.33 5.98
N VAL A 130 -8.00 -2.15 6.03
CA VAL A 130 -8.46 -0.96 5.30
C VAL A 130 -8.20 -1.13 3.80
N VAL A 131 -9.15 -0.73 2.95
CA VAL A 131 -9.01 -0.89 1.50
C VAL A 131 -8.17 0.22 0.86
N PHE A 132 -7.51 -0.14 -0.24
CA PHE A 132 -6.88 0.78 -1.18
C PHE A 132 -7.89 1.12 -2.27
N ASP A 133 -8.39 2.35 -2.29
CA ASP A 133 -9.36 2.82 -3.28
C ASP A 133 -8.83 4.11 -3.92
N PRO A 134 -8.20 4.05 -5.10
CA PRO A 134 -7.58 5.22 -5.73
C PRO A 134 -8.54 6.18 -6.43
N LEU A 135 -9.78 5.75 -6.70
CA LEU A 135 -10.71 6.54 -7.51
C LEU A 135 -11.67 7.30 -6.60
N THR A 136 -12.01 8.49 -7.05
CA THR A 136 -12.99 9.33 -6.37
C THR A 136 -14.38 9.08 -6.96
N ALA A 137 -15.44 9.40 -6.23
CA ALA A 137 -16.80 9.50 -6.77
C ALA A 137 -17.00 10.82 -7.55
N GLU A 138 -15.99 11.67 -7.54
CA GLU A 138 -15.98 13.04 -8.02
C GLU A 138 -15.56 13.09 -9.49
N PHE A 139 -16.47 13.61 -10.31
CA PHE A 139 -16.25 13.78 -11.74
C PHE A 139 -16.47 15.23 -12.14
N TRP A 140 -15.84 15.66 -13.23
CA TRP A 140 -16.11 16.96 -13.83
C TRP A 140 -17.62 17.13 -14.05
N ASN A 141 -18.15 18.30 -13.68
CA ASN A 141 -19.58 18.61 -13.70
C ASN A 141 -20.50 17.61 -12.97
N ARG A 142 -19.94 16.83 -12.02
CA ARG A 142 -20.67 15.75 -11.32
C ARG A 142 -21.24 14.70 -12.27
N ASP A 143 -20.67 14.59 -13.47
CA ASP A 143 -21.10 13.63 -14.48
C ASP A 143 -20.04 12.55 -14.68
N ARG A 144 -20.35 11.33 -14.19
CA ARG A 144 -19.50 10.16 -14.38
C ARG A 144 -19.28 9.82 -15.86
N ARG A 145 -20.25 10.12 -16.72
CA ARG A 145 -20.18 9.87 -18.17
C ARG A 145 -19.20 10.81 -18.87
N SER A 146 -18.78 11.89 -18.21
CA SER A 146 -17.74 12.77 -18.75
C SER A 146 -16.40 12.06 -18.96
N GLY A 147 -16.15 10.99 -18.18
CA GLY A 147 -14.86 10.30 -18.17
C GLY A 147 -13.74 11.09 -17.50
N TRP A 148 -14.00 12.25 -16.89
CA TRP A 148 -13.01 13.07 -16.19
C TRP A 148 -13.16 12.91 -14.67
N ASN A 149 -12.41 11.96 -14.10
CA ASN A 149 -12.41 11.65 -12.67
C ASN A 149 -11.38 12.49 -11.93
N ILE A 150 -11.77 13.11 -10.82
CA ILE A 150 -10.88 13.97 -10.04
C ILE A 150 -9.87 13.10 -9.29
N GLU A 151 -8.60 13.45 -9.36
CA GLU A 151 -7.54 12.75 -8.65
C GLU A 151 -7.52 13.20 -7.18
N ALA A 152 -7.70 12.26 -6.26
CA ALA A 152 -7.87 12.54 -4.83
C ALA A 152 -6.68 13.30 -4.24
N LEU A 153 -5.47 12.94 -4.66
CA LEU A 153 -4.23 13.52 -4.16
C LEU A 153 -3.69 14.66 -5.03
N SER A 154 -4.52 15.19 -5.94
CA SER A 154 -4.14 16.31 -6.79
C SER A 154 -3.99 17.64 -6.03
N GLY A 155 -4.72 17.77 -4.91
CA GLY A 155 -4.78 19.01 -4.13
C GLY A 155 -5.67 20.11 -4.73
N HIS A 156 -6.34 19.85 -5.86
CA HIS A 156 -7.24 20.80 -6.52
C HIS A 156 -8.67 20.77 -5.95
N GLN A 157 -9.03 19.70 -5.24
CA GLN A 157 -10.27 19.59 -4.47
C GLN A 157 -9.96 19.11 -3.05
N ASP A 158 -10.60 19.74 -2.06
CA ASP A 158 -10.52 19.30 -0.67
C ASP A 158 -11.52 18.16 -0.43
N LEU A 159 -11.01 16.93 -0.35
CA LEU A 159 -11.79 15.72 -0.03
C LEU A 159 -11.68 15.34 1.47
N GLY A 160 -11.10 16.21 2.30
CA GLY A 160 -10.94 15.97 3.73
C GLY A 160 -9.99 14.82 4.07
N LEU A 161 -9.00 14.55 3.20
CA LEU A 161 -7.98 13.52 3.40
C LEU A 161 -7.15 13.80 4.66
N ASP A 162 -6.86 12.75 5.42
CA ASP A 162 -5.94 12.80 6.55
C ASP A 162 -4.48 12.55 6.15
N ASP A 163 -3.59 12.51 7.15
CA ASP A 163 -2.16 12.31 6.96
C ASP A 163 -1.80 10.93 6.39
N SER A 164 -2.71 9.95 6.45
CA SER A 164 -2.54 8.64 5.82
C SER A 164 -3.09 8.59 4.39
N ASN A 165 -3.39 9.75 3.79
CA ASN A 165 -4.00 9.87 2.48
C ASN A 165 -5.36 9.15 2.41
N ALA A 166 -6.12 9.17 3.49
CA ALA A 166 -7.41 8.49 3.58
C ALA A 166 -8.53 9.43 3.98
N HIS A 167 -9.75 9.05 3.62
CA HIS A 167 -10.96 9.68 4.12
C HIS A 167 -12.06 8.65 4.32
N VAL A 168 -13.24 9.13 4.70
CA VAL A 168 -14.37 8.29 5.07
C VAL A 168 -15.48 8.39 4.03
N GLN A 169 -16.05 7.27 3.62
CA GLN A 169 -17.23 7.21 2.76
C GLN A 169 -18.53 7.50 3.54
N PRO A 170 -19.65 7.79 2.86
CA PRO A 170 -20.94 8.01 3.52
C PRO A 170 -21.43 6.87 4.44
N ASP A 171 -21.02 5.63 4.17
CA ASP A 171 -21.32 4.44 4.97
C ASP A 171 -20.34 4.22 6.15
N GLY A 172 -19.40 5.14 6.34
CA GLY A 172 -18.38 5.09 7.39
C GLY A 172 -17.09 4.37 7.00
N ALA A 173 -16.95 3.87 5.77
CA ALA A 173 -15.74 3.16 5.37
C ALA A 173 -14.53 4.12 5.24
N TYR A 174 -13.56 3.95 6.13
CA TYR A 174 -12.25 4.59 6.00
C TYR A 174 -11.42 3.86 4.92
N HIS A 175 -10.79 4.59 3.99
CA HIS A 175 -10.06 4.00 2.86
C HIS A 175 -8.91 4.88 2.38
N TYR A 176 -7.84 4.26 1.87
CA TYR A 176 -6.64 4.95 1.39
C TYR A 176 -6.72 5.30 -0.08
N HIS A 177 -6.35 6.53 -0.43
CA HIS A 177 -6.08 7.02 -1.80
C HIS A 177 -4.59 7.04 -2.16
N GLY A 178 -3.70 6.79 -1.20
CA GLY A 178 -2.26 6.80 -1.41
C GLY A 178 -1.50 6.00 -0.36
N LEU A 179 -0.28 6.46 -0.05
CA LEU A 179 0.56 5.82 0.96
C LEU A 179 -0.10 5.87 2.34
N PRO A 180 -0.35 4.72 2.99
CA PRO A 180 -0.95 4.68 4.31
C PRO A 180 0.11 5.01 5.37
N TRP A 181 0.46 6.29 5.52
CA TRP A 181 1.56 6.73 6.39
C TRP A 181 1.44 6.22 7.83
N GLY A 182 0.22 6.15 8.37
CA GLY A 182 -0.02 5.59 9.69
C GLY A 182 0.42 4.12 9.86
N ILE A 183 0.43 3.32 8.79
CA ILE A 183 1.04 1.98 8.77
C ILE A 183 2.53 2.07 8.44
N LEU A 184 2.86 2.80 7.38
CA LEU A 184 4.18 2.80 6.78
C LEU A 184 5.26 3.29 7.77
N GLU A 185 4.97 4.30 8.59
CA GLU A 185 5.91 4.83 9.58
C GLU A 185 6.24 3.87 10.73
N ARG A 186 5.42 2.82 10.94
CA ARG A 186 5.67 1.75 11.91
C ARG A 186 6.54 0.62 11.35
N LEU A 187 6.86 0.67 10.07
CA LEU A 187 7.62 -0.37 9.37
C LEU A 187 9.02 0.15 8.98
N PRO A 188 10.02 -0.73 8.82
CA PRO A 188 11.38 -0.35 8.39
C PRO A 188 11.44 -0.10 6.87
N PHE A 189 10.52 0.69 6.34
CA PHE A 189 10.30 0.85 4.90
C PHE A 189 11.45 1.53 4.16
N ARG A 190 12.35 2.21 4.86
CA ARG A 190 13.56 2.80 4.24
C ARG A 190 14.73 1.81 4.18
N GLU A 191 14.63 0.70 4.90
CA GLU A 191 15.70 -0.30 5.03
C GLU A 191 15.43 -1.53 4.18
N ARG A 192 14.16 -1.84 3.89
CA ARG A 192 13.73 -2.98 3.08
C ARG A 192 12.38 -2.74 2.39
N PRO A 193 12.07 -3.47 1.30
CA PRO A 193 10.70 -3.53 0.79
C PRO A 193 9.76 -4.01 1.90
N VAL A 194 8.67 -3.28 2.15
CA VAL A 194 7.65 -3.63 3.14
C VAL A 194 6.33 -3.97 2.48
N LEU A 195 5.80 -5.15 2.81
CA LEU A 195 4.48 -5.58 2.38
C LEU A 195 3.42 -4.73 3.08
N LEU A 196 2.53 -4.12 2.31
CA LEU A 196 1.42 -3.31 2.81
C LEU A 196 0.07 -4.03 2.69
N GLY A 197 -0.05 -5.01 1.81
CA GLY A 197 -1.30 -5.73 1.59
C GLY A 197 -1.30 -6.57 0.32
N TYR A 198 -2.49 -6.91 -0.16
CA TYR A 198 -2.67 -7.70 -1.38
C TYR A 198 -3.70 -7.05 -2.31
N ALA A 199 -3.39 -7.05 -3.61
CA ALA A 199 -4.29 -6.59 -4.65
C ALA A 199 -5.40 -7.61 -4.89
N ALA A 200 -6.50 -7.16 -5.51
CA ALA A 200 -7.63 -8.02 -5.83
C ALA A 200 -7.25 -9.23 -6.72
N ASP A 201 -6.19 -9.10 -7.52
CA ASP A 201 -5.66 -10.15 -8.39
C ASP A 201 -4.66 -11.11 -7.73
N GLY A 202 -4.38 -10.94 -6.43
CA GLY A 202 -3.46 -11.79 -5.67
C GLY A 202 -2.03 -11.31 -5.55
N HIS A 203 -1.59 -10.34 -6.36
CA HIS A 203 -0.23 -9.86 -6.25
C HIS A 203 -0.05 -9.04 -4.96
N PRO A 204 1.12 -9.14 -4.31
CA PRO A 204 1.41 -8.35 -3.13
C PRO A 204 1.58 -6.86 -3.49
N ILE A 205 1.23 -6.01 -2.53
CA ILE A 205 1.33 -4.56 -2.61
C ILE A 205 2.44 -4.13 -1.64
N TYR A 206 3.45 -3.42 -2.16
CA TYR A 206 4.57 -2.92 -1.37
C TYR A 206 4.54 -1.41 -1.20
N GLY A 207 5.20 -0.94 -0.14
CA GLY A 207 5.51 0.47 0.07
C GLY A 207 6.50 1.02 -0.97
N PRO A 208 6.84 2.31 -0.89
CA PRO A 208 7.46 3.04 -1.99
C PRO A 208 8.95 2.77 -2.18
N TYR A 209 9.52 1.83 -1.43
CA TYR A 209 10.94 1.52 -1.42
C TYR A 209 11.15 0.06 -1.80
N GLY A 210 12.18 -0.17 -2.62
CA GLY A 210 12.58 -1.51 -3.00
C GLY A 210 14.05 -1.57 -3.39
N TYR A 211 14.53 -2.79 -3.61
CA TYR A 211 15.91 -3.04 -4.04
C TYR A 211 16.25 -2.30 -5.34
N THR A 212 17.47 -1.74 -5.39
CA THR A 212 17.98 -1.03 -6.58
C THR A 212 18.16 -2.00 -7.74
N ASP A 213 18.77 -3.16 -7.47
CA ASP A 213 18.66 -4.32 -8.35
C ASP A 213 17.42 -5.12 -7.94
N PRO A 214 16.36 -5.19 -8.76
CA PRO A 214 15.16 -5.92 -8.42
C PRO A 214 15.40 -7.41 -8.15
N ASN A 215 16.49 -8.01 -8.63
CA ASN A 215 16.83 -9.42 -8.40
C ASN A 215 17.89 -9.61 -7.32
N GLY A 216 18.48 -8.53 -6.80
CA GLY A 216 19.55 -8.54 -5.82
C GLY A 216 19.04 -8.18 -4.43
N PRO A 217 18.73 -9.15 -3.54
CA PRO A 217 18.21 -8.87 -2.20
C PRO A 217 19.24 -8.20 -1.27
N GLN A 218 20.52 -8.24 -1.66
CA GLN A 218 21.62 -7.55 -0.99
C GLN A 218 21.87 -6.14 -1.54
N SER A 219 21.19 -5.75 -2.63
CA SER A 219 21.39 -4.42 -3.21
C SER A 219 20.80 -3.34 -2.29
N PRO A 220 21.32 -2.10 -2.34
CA PRO A 220 20.75 -1.00 -1.58
C PRO A 220 19.28 -0.77 -1.91
N VAL A 221 18.52 -0.31 -0.93
CA VAL A 221 17.11 0.07 -1.13
C VAL A 221 17.03 1.52 -1.61
N LYS A 222 16.18 1.76 -2.60
CA LYS A 222 15.86 3.09 -3.12
C LYS A 222 14.35 3.31 -3.12
N LYS A 223 13.96 4.58 -3.11
CA LYS A 223 12.58 4.97 -3.42
C LYS A 223 12.30 4.68 -4.90
N LEU A 224 11.28 3.87 -5.17
CA LEU A 224 10.87 3.51 -6.52
C LEU A 224 10.00 4.61 -7.13
N GLN A 225 10.26 4.89 -8.40
CA GLN A 225 9.56 5.96 -9.14
C GLN A 225 8.54 5.38 -10.11
N ALA A 226 7.33 5.94 -10.09
CA ALA A 226 6.31 5.65 -11.09
C ALA A 226 6.73 6.19 -12.47
N SER A 227 6.41 5.45 -13.52
CA SER A 227 6.69 5.84 -14.91
C SER A 227 5.54 6.66 -15.51
N PHE A 228 5.02 7.65 -14.78
CA PHE A 228 3.92 8.50 -15.23
C PHE A 228 4.31 9.97 -15.27
N ARG A 229 3.68 10.74 -16.15
CA ARG A 229 3.82 12.19 -16.23
C ARG A 229 2.48 12.86 -16.54
N ILE A 230 2.36 14.13 -16.18
CA ILE A 230 1.28 14.97 -16.69
C ILE A 230 1.49 15.16 -18.19
N LYS A 231 0.43 14.99 -18.98
CA LYS A 231 0.46 15.22 -20.43
C LYS A 231 0.83 16.68 -20.74
N PRO A 232 1.61 16.95 -21.80
CA PRO A 232 1.83 18.32 -22.24
C PRO A 232 0.58 18.89 -22.91
N GLY A 233 0.47 20.22 -22.96
CA GLY A 233 -0.57 20.92 -23.73
C GLY A 233 -1.89 21.14 -22.97
N THR A 234 -3.00 21.11 -23.70
CA THR A 234 -4.34 21.42 -23.19
C THR A 234 -5.34 20.29 -23.45
N ARG A 235 -6.37 20.21 -22.61
CA ARG A 235 -7.46 19.26 -22.72
C ARG A 235 -8.32 19.65 -23.93
N PRO A 236 -8.53 18.76 -24.92
CA PRO A 236 -9.27 19.09 -26.14
C PRO A 236 -10.79 19.18 -25.92
N SER A 237 -11.29 18.64 -24.81
CA SER A 237 -12.71 18.59 -24.46
C SER A 237 -12.90 18.50 -22.94
N GLY A 238 -14.16 18.47 -22.50
CA GLY A 238 -14.52 18.36 -21.08
C GLY A 238 -14.11 19.62 -20.30
N PRO A 239 -13.33 19.51 -19.21
CA PRO A 239 -12.93 20.63 -18.36
C PRO A 239 -12.06 21.69 -19.06
N GLY A 240 -11.50 21.39 -20.24
CA GLY A 240 -10.63 22.31 -20.97
C GLY A 240 -9.36 22.69 -20.18
N GLY A 241 -8.68 23.75 -20.59
CA GLY A 241 -7.47 24.24 -19.92
C GLY A 241 -6.25 23.33 -20.09
N LYS A 242 -5.16 23.63 -19.37
CA LYS A 242 -3.93 22.81 -19.39
C LYS A 242 -4.14 21.51 -18.63
N TYR A 243 -3.44 20.46 -19.04
CA TYR A 243 -3.26 19.30 -18.16
C TYR A 243 -2.47 19.75 -16.92
N ASP A 244 -3.03 19.57 -15.74
CA ASP A 244 -2.48 20.08 -14.48
C ASP A 244 -2.52 19.06 -13.33
N GLY A 245 -3.00 17.84 -13.59
CA GLY A 245 -3.08 16.76 -12.61
C GLY A 245 -4.37 16.76 -11.79
N THR A 246 -5.31 17.68 -12.06
CA THR A 246 -6.66 17.67 -11.44
C THR A 246 -7.38 16.36 -11.70
N TYR A 247 -7.24 15.81 -12.91
CA TYR A 247 -7.95 14.59 -13.31
C TYR A 247 -6.99 13.42 -13.50
N VAL A 248 -7.47 12.22 -13.22
CA VAL A 248 -6.77 10.96 -13.54
C VAL A 248 -6.34 10.93 -15.00
N GLN A 249 -7.20 11.44 -15.88
CA GLN A 249 -7.01 11.52 -17.33
C GLN A 249 -5.95 12.56 -17.74
N ASP A 250 -5.40 13.36 -16.83
CA ASP A 250 -4.30 14.28 -17.13
C ASP A 250 -2.94 13.57 -17.24
N TYR A 251 -2.85 12.36 -16.69
CA TYR A 251 -1.62 11.60 -16.64
C TYR A 251 -1.52 10.64 -17.82
N GLU A 252 -0.29 10.40 -18.28
CA GLU A 252 0.05 9.35 -19.24
C GLU A 252 1.21 8.51 -18.73
N PHE A 253 1.20 7.23 -19.10
CA PHE A 253 2.33 6.35 -18.90
C PHE A 253 3.46 6.74 -19.85
N ALA A 254 4.65 6.92 -19.32
CA ALA A 254 5.88 7.24 -20.04
C ALA A 254 6.90 6.14 -19.74
N ALA A 255 6.94 5.13 -20.62
CA ALA A 255 7.81 3.96 -20.47
C ALA A 255 9.27 4.37 -20.22
N GLY A 256 9.91 3.73 -19.23
CA GLY A 256 11.31 3.99 -18.86
C GLY A 256 11.56 5.30 -18.10
N LYS A 257 10.52 6.10 -17.80
CA LYS A 257 10.66 7.32 -16.99
C LYS A 257 11.04 7.01 -15.54
N GLY A 258 10.50 5.94 -14.98
CA GLY A 258 10.75 5.49 -13.62
C GLY A 258 11.15 4.02 -13.56
N ASP A 259 10.94 3.42 -12.39
CA ASP A 259 11.30 2.03 -12.07
C ASP A 259 10.16 1.04 -12.31
N LEU A 260 8.95 1.55 -12.53
CA LEU A 260 7.71 0.78 -12.50
C LEU A 260 7.03 0.74 -13.86
N ASP A 261 6.27 -0.33 -14.10
CA ASP A 261 5.52 -0.54 -15.35
C ASP A 261 4.19 0.25 -15.40
N ALA A 262 3.38 -0.03 -16.42
CA ALA A 262 2.10 0.66 -16.66
C ALA A 262 1.03 0.39 -15.58
N CYS A 263 1.15 -0.68 -14.80
CA CYS A 263 0.32 -0.90 -13.61
C CYS A 263 1.04 -0.53 -12.32
N ASN A 264 2.10 0.28 -12.40
CA ASN A 264 2.86 0.76 -11.26
C ASN A 264 3.42 -0.39 -10.39
N GLY A 265 3.82 -1.49 -11.03
CA GLY A 265 4.48 -2.61 -10.41
C GLY A 265 5.81 -2.96 -11.09
N ARG A 266 6.48 -3.99 -10.57
CA ARG A 266 7.66 -4.61 -11.19
C ARG A 266 7.83 -6.06 -10.74
N ARG A 267 8.68 -6.81 -11.43
CA ARG A 267 9.16 -8.11 -10.95
C ARG A 267 10.43 -7.94 -10.14
N GLY A 268 10.59 -8.73 -9.09
CA GLY A 268 11.81 -8.80 -8.31
C GLY A 268 11.64 -9.58 -7.03
N VAL A 269 12.74 -9.75 -6.30
CA VAL A 269 12.77 -10.35 -4.97
C VAL A 269 12.31 -9.36 -3.92
N THR A 270 11.72 -9.88 -2.85
CA THR A 270 11.32 -9.14 -1.64
C THR A 270 11.58 -10.03 -0.43
N PRO A 271 11.58 -9.49 0.81
CA PRO A 271 11.73 -10.33 2.01
C PRO A 271 10.72 -11.47 2.07
N ASP A 272 9.48 -11.24 1.62
CA ASP A 272 8.39 -12.23 1.65
C ASP A 272 8.39 -13.17 0.43
N TYR A 273 9.05 -12.76 -0.67
CA TYR A 273 9.16 -13.52 -1.92
C TYR A 273 10.62 -13.59 -2.38
N PRO A 274 11.48 -14.39 -1.71
CA PRO A 274 12.90 -14.45 -1.99
C PRO A 274 13.24 -15.05 -3.37
N ASN A 275 12.33 -15.84 -3.94
CA ASN A 275 12.45 -16.39 -5.30
C ASN A 275 11.93 -15.43 -6.38
N GLY A 276 11.48 -14.24 -5.98
CA GLY A 276 10.89 -13.26 -6.88
C GLY A 276 9.40 -13.42 -7.09
N THR A 277 8.73 -12.29 -7.29
CA THR A 277 7.32 -12.20 -7.70
C THR A 277 7.12 -10.94 -8.53
N TYR A 278 5.99 -10.85 -9.25
CA TYR A 278 5.46 -9.54 -9.60
C TYR A 278 4.80 -8.91 -8.38
N TYR A 279 4.99 -7.61 -8.17
CA TYR A 279 4.37 -6.87 -7.09
C TYR A 279 4.04 -5.44 -7.53
N TYR A 280 2.96 -4.93 -6.95
CA TYR A 280 2.58 -3.54 -7.11
C TYR A 280 3.27 -2.67 -6.07
N VAL A 281 3.43 -1.39 -6.39
CA VAL A 281 4.06 -0.42 -5.51
C VAL A 281 3.11 0.76 -5.30
N ILE A 282 2.84 1.09 -4.04
CA ILE A 282 2.19 2.35 -3.70
C ILE A 282 3.28 3.43 -3.71
N THR A 283 3.08 4.49 -4.49
CA THR A 283 4.10 5.52 -4.75
C THR A 283 3.73 6.88 -4.16
N HIS A 284 4.73 7.74 -4.00
CA HIS A 284 4.52 9.12 -3.55
C HIS A 284 3.95 10.06 -4.62
N ALA A 285 3.98 9.63 -5.87
CA ALA A 285 3.47 10.37 -7.01
C ALA A 285 2.46 9.49 -7.74
N TYR A 286 1.68 10.12 -8.62
CA TYR A 286 0.71 9.43 -9.47
C TYR A 286 1.32 8.15 -10.08
N PRO A 287 0.61 7.01 -10.02
CA PRO A 287 -0.82 6.88 -9.70
C PRO A 287 -1.17 6.82 -8.21
N PHE A 288 -0.17 6.96 -7.32
CA PHE A 288 -0.26 6.75 -5.87
C PHE A 288 -0.61 5.30 -5.53
N ILE A 289 -1.84 4.89 -5.82
CA ILE A 289 -2.28 3.50 -5.86
C ILE A 289 -2.52 3.10 -7.33
N PRO A 290 -2.08 1.91 -7.78
CA PRO A 290 -2.26 1.44 -9.15
C PRO A 290 -3.69 1.49 -9.69
N ARG A 291 -3.83 1.65 -11.02
CA ARG A 291 -5.13 1.77 -11.73
C ARG A 291 -5.47 0.57 -12.61
N CYS A 292 -4.65 -0.49 -12.58
CA CYS A 292 -4.87 -1.70 -13.34
C CYS A 292 -4.28 -2.92 -12.66
N PHE A 293 -4.72 -4.09 -13.12
CA PHE A 293 -4.25 -5.40 -12.73
C PHE A 293 -3.53 -6.09 -13.90
N THR A 294 -2.44 -6.78 -13.57
CA THR A 294 -1.70 -7.70 -14.43
C THR A 294 -2.22 -9.13 -14.31
N GLY A 295 -2.91 -9.45 -13.20
CA GLY A 295 -3.66 -10.68 -13.03
C GLY A 295 -5.17 -10.47 -13.11
N ILE A 296 -5.93 -11.56 -12.90
CA ILE A 296 -7.40 -11.53 -12.87
C ILE A 296 -7.87 -11.16 -11.45
N PRO A 297 -8.52 -9.99 -11.25
CA PRO A 297 -9.03 -9.61 -9.94
C PRO A 297 -10.20 -10.49 -9.49
N ASP A 298 -10.21 -10.89 -8.22
CA ASP A 298 -11.29 -11.68 -7.64
C ASP A 298 -12.57 -10.84 -7.47
N ARG A 299 -13.71 -11.48 -7.73
CA ARG A 299 -15.03 -10.84 -7.71
C ARG A 299 -15.50 -10.40 -6.32
N SER A 300 -14.88 -10.89 -5.25
CA SER A 300 -15.17 -10.41 -3.89
C SER A 300 -14.91 -8.92 -3.71
N PHE A 301 -14.06 -8.30 -4.55
CA PHE A 301 -13.82 -6.86 -4.56
C PHE A 301 -14.89 -6.07 -5.35
N GLU A 302 -15.74 -6.71 -6.14
CA GLU A 302 -16.78 -6.04 -6.94
C GLU A 302 -18.02 -5.67 -6.12
N ARG A 303 -18.21 -6.28 -4.96
CA ARG A 303 -19.34 -6.03 -4.05
C ARG A 303 -19.08 -4.89 -3.07
N PHE A 304 -18.02 -4.12 -3.30
CA PHE A 304 -17.71 -2.98 -2.46
C PHE A 304 -18.73 -1.87 -2.73
N PRO A 305 -19.35 -1.27 -1.70
CA PRO A 305 -20.14 -0.06 -1.87
C PRO A 305 -19.20 1.09 -2.25
N SER A 306 -18.77 1.11 -3.52
CA SER A 306 -18.40 2.37 -4.13
C SER A 306 -19.71 3.15 -4.23
N GLY A 307 -19.75 4.34 -3.62
CA GLY A 307 -20.95 5.14 -3.34
C GLY A 307 -22.09 5.09 -4.37
N PRO A 308 -23.31 5.49 -3.95
CA PRO A 308 -24.57 5.02 -4.51
C PRO A 308 -24.65 5.06 -6.05
N PRO A 309 -25.24 4.04 -6.70
CA PRO A 309 -25.49 4.05 -8.13
C PRO A 309 -26.52 5.14 -8.44
N GLY A 310 -26.07 6.25 -9.02
CA GLY A 310 -26.89 7.21 -9.76
C GLY A 310 -28.24 7.58 -9.14
N GLY A 311 -28.26 8.61 -8.32
CA GLY A 311 -29.50 9.30 -7.93
C GLY A 311 -29.18 10.70 -7.44
N GLY A 312 -29.68 11.72 -8.14
CA GLY A 312 -29.52 13.12 -7.75
C GLY A 312 -30.04 13.38 -6.34
N GLY A 313 -29.12 13.47 -5.37
CA GLY A 313 -29.33 14.03 -4.04
C GLY A 313 -28.43 15.26 -3.89
N PRO A 314 -28.85 16.29 -3.12
CA PRO A 314 -28.32 17.63 -3.24
C PRO A 314 -26.81 17.62 -2.96
N GLY A 315 -26.06 18.02 -3.97
CA GLY A 315 -24.61 18.07 -3.90
C GLY A 315 -24.14 19.00 -2.79
N MET A 316 -22.87 18.83 -2.44
CA MET A 316 -22.10 19.79 -1.65
C MET A 316 -22.34 21.20 -2.21
N GLY A 317 -23.15 21.96 -1.49
CA GLY A 317 -23.78 23.19 -1.97
C GLY A 317 -24.56 23.84 -0.84
N GLY A 318 -23.91 24.01 0.32
CA GLY A 318 -24.39 24.95 1.33
C GLY A 318 -23.94 26.37 0.94
N PRO A 319 -24.80 27.41 1.04
CA PRO A 319 -24.41 28.80 0.81
C PRO A 319 -23.40 29.28 1.87
N PRO A 320 -22.65 30.38 1.62
CA PRO A 320 -21.59 30.82 2.51
C PRO A 320 -22.20 31.36 3.81
N GLN A 321 -22.20 30.56 4.87
CA GLN A 321 -22.61 31.03 6.19
C GLN A 321 -21.42 31.57 6.97
N ARG A 322 -21.68 32.76 7.48
CA ARG A 322 -20.84 33.70 8.22
C ARG A 322 -20.22 33.04 9.45
N ILE A 323 -18.93 33.29 9.66
CA ILE A 323 -18.15 32.85 10.82
C ILE A 323 -18.83 33.37 12.11
N GLY A 324 -19.30 32.43 12.93
CA GLY A 324 -19.62 32.62 14.34
C GLY A 324 -18.88 31.55 15.13
N GLY A 325 -18.02 31.96 16.05
CA GLY A 325 -17.06 31.11 16.73
C GLY A 325 -17.69 30.03 17.60
N PHE A 326 -17.05 28.87 17.61
CA PHE A 326 -17.19 27.88 18.67
C PHE A 326 -15.79 27.40 19.04
N ASP A 327 -15.35 27.78 20.24
CA ASP A 327 -14.16 27.26 20.88
C ASP A 327 -14.41 25.81 21.31
N GLY A 328 -13.75 24.86 20.62
CA GLY A 328 -13.72 23.44 20.98
C GLY A 328 -12.43 23.07 21.72
N PRO A 329 -12.47 22.07 22.63
CA PRO A 329 -11.44 21.84 23.64
C PRO A 329 -10.12 21.27 23.05
N PRO A 330 -8.98 21.44 23.73
CA PRO A 330 -7.67 21.08 23.20
C PRO A 330 -7.48 19.55 23.17
N GLY A 331 -7.35 18.98 21.97
CA GLY A 331 -6.98 17.59 21.73
C GLY A 331 -5.54 17.27 22.16
N GLY A 332 -5.34 16.08 22.72
CA GLY A 332 -4.12 15.66 23.42
C GLY A 332 -2.85 15.50 22.55
N PRO A 333 -1.67 15.45 23.19
CA PRO A 333 -0.37 15.51 22.54
C PRO A 333 0.13 14.11 22.14
N GLY A 334 -0.17 13.63 20.94
CA GLY A 334 0.37 12.32 20.53
C GLY A 334 0.30 11.88 19.06
N GLY A 335 -0.62 12.40 18.24
CA GLY A 335 -0.71 12.04 16.81
C GLY A 335 0.18 12.89 15.87
N PRO A 336 0.38 12.51 14.59
CA PRO A 336 1.12 13.30 13.60
C PRO A 336 0.50 14.68 13.30
N GLY A 337 -0.83 14.81 13.39
CA GLY A 337 -1.50 16.12 13.45
C GLY A 337 -1.05 16.96 14.65
N GLY A 338 -0.65 16.30 15.74
CA GLY A 338 0.05 16.89 16.88
C GLY A 338 1.51 17.23 16.61
N ARG A 339 2.22 16.52 15.71
CA ARG A 339 3.61 16.85 15.32
C ARG A 339 3.67 18.07 14.41
N LEU A 340 2.84 18.12 13.37
CA LEU A 340 2.70 19.30 12.51
C LEU A 340 2.14 20.49 13.29
N SER A 341 1.15 20.27 14.16
CA SER A 341 0.65 21.31 15.07
C SER A 341 1.70 21.79 16.06
N ALA A 342 2.44 20.89 16.72
CA ALA A 342 3.53 21.24 17.62
C ALA A 342 4.69 21.93 16.88
N ALA A 343 5.03 21.49 15.68
CA ALA A 343 6.06 22.10 14.85
C ALA A 343 5.64 23.50 14.41
N ALA A 344 4.41 23.66 13.91
CA ALA A 344 3.85 24.95 13.53
C ALA A 344 3.82 25.92 14.73
N LYS A 345 3.42 25.44 15.91
CA LYS A 345 3.48 26.18 17.18
C LYS A 345 4.90 26.59 17.55
N LYS A 346 5.89 25.68 17.47
CA LYS A 346 7.32 25.98 17.71
C LYS A 346 7.90 26.99 16.71
N LEU A 347 7.38 27.00 15.49
CA LEU A 347 7.82 27.85 14.39
C LEU A 347 7.09 29.21 14.35
N GLY A 348 6.01 29.36 15.12
CA GLY A 348 5.21 30.59 15.14
C GLY A 348 4.39 30.80 13.87
N ILE A 349 4.01 29.73 13.18
CA ILE A 349 3.24 29.74 11.92
C ILE A 349 2.00 28.86 12.05
N SER A 350 1.04 29.03 11.15
CA SER A 350 -0.11 28.11 11.09
C SER A 350 0.30 26.73 10.56
N VAL A 351 -0.45 25.70 10.96
CA VAL A 351 -0.28 24.32 10.47
C VAL A 351 -0.36 24.27 8.95
N ASP A 352 -1.29 25.03 8.37
CA ASP A 352 -1.48 25.13 6.93
C ASP A 352 -0.30 25.80 6.21
N GLN A 353 0.28 26.85 6.77
CA GLN A 353 1.50 27.47 6.23
C GLN A 353 2.66 26.49 6.24
N LEU A 354 2.84 25.76 7.36
CA LEU A 354 3.86 24.72 7.45
C LEU A 354 3.60 23.64 6.40
N ARG A 355 2.42 23.02 6.39
CA ARG A 355 2.01 21.95 5.45
C ARG A 355 2.22 22.34 3.98
N ARG A 356 1.79 23.53 3.55
CA ARG A 356 2.00 24.02 2.17
C ARG A 356 3.48 24.27 1.84
N ALA A 357 4.27 24.66 2.84
CA ALA A 357 5.68 24.95 2.64
C ALA A 357 6.53 23.69 2.48
N ILE A 358 6.40 22.72 3.40
CA ILE A 358 7.09 21.42 3.33
C ILE A 358 6.57 20.53 2.21
N GLY A 359 5.32 20.73 1.76
CA GLY A 359 4.74 19.96 0.66
C GLY A 359 4.47 18.50 1.04
N PRO A 360 4.03 17.68 0.07
CA PRO A 360 3.76 16.28 0.33
C PRO A 360 5.04 15.53 0.74
N PRO A 361 4.96 14.48 1.57
CA PRO A 361 6.13 13.69 1.93
C PRO A 361 6.86 13.10 0.69
N PRO A 362 8.21 13.00 0.69
CA PRO A 362 9.10 13.43 1.74
C PRO A 362 9.14 14.96 1.82
N PRO A 363 9.09 15.53 3.05
CA PRO A 363 9.03 16.97 3.24
C PRO A 363 10.25 17.66 2.61
N ASP A 364 9.98 18.66 1.77
CA ASP A 364 11.01 19.53 1.20
C ASP A 364 11.38 20.60 2.23
N PHE A 365 12.22 20.24 3.20
CA PHE A 365 12.66 21.19 4.23
C PHE A 365 13.41 22.38 3.66
N ARG A 366 14.17 22.17 2.59
CA ARG A 366 14.93 23.23 1.91
C ARG A 366 13.99 24.20 1.18
N GLY A 367 12.98 23.68 0.49
CA GLY A 367 11.93 24.50 -0.13
C GLY A 367 11.05 25.18 0.89
N ALA A 368 10.71 24.50 1.98
CA ALA A 368 9.96 25.09 3.09
C ALA A 368 10.72 26.26 3.72
N ALA A 369 12.05 26.12 3.87
CA ALA A 369 12.90 27.17 4.40
C ALA A 369 12.84 28.44 3.54
N ARG A 370 12.91 28.28 2.21
CA ARG A 370 12.77 29.39 1.25
C ARG A 370 11.36 30.01 1.30
N LYS A 371 10.31 29.19 1.34
CA LYS A 371 8.91 29.66 1.31
C LYS A 371 8.49 30.37 2.59
N LEU A 372 8.99 29.92 3.75
CA LEU A 372 8.61 30.45 5.06
C LEU A 372 9.56 31.54 5.57
N GLY A 373 10.72 31.73 4.93
CA GLY A 373 11.78 32.60 5.47
C GLY A 373 12.35 32.08 6.78
N ILE A 374 12.24 30.78 7.05
CA ILE A 374 12.72 30.13 8.28
C ILE A 374 13.91 29.24 7.93
N ARG A 375 14.96 29.23 8.76
CA ARG A 375 16.11 28.34 8.52
C ARG A 375 15.71 26.87 8.50
N GLU A 376 16.26 26.12 7.54
CA GLU A 376 15.99 24.68 7.35
C GLU A 376 16.20 23.85 8.62
N ASP A 377 17.27 24.13 9.38
CA ASP A 377 17.59 23.43 10.63
C ASP A 377 16.56 23.69 11.74
N LYS A 378 15.92 24.87 11.75
CA LYS A 378 14.84 25.19 12.69
C LYS A 378 13.57 24.42 12.34
N ILE A 379 13.27 24.28 11.05
CA ILE A 379 12.12 23.48 10.56
C ILE A 379 12.34 22.00 10.88
N ARG A 380 13.54 21.46 10.60
CA ARG A 380 13.91 20.07 10.91
C ARG A 380 13.78 19.76 12.41
N ARG A 381 14.39 20.58 13.29
CA ARG A 381 14.25 20.44 14.75
C ARG A 381 12.81 20.53 15.23
N ALA A 382 12.01 21.45 14.66
CA ALA A 382 10.60 21.57 15.03
C ALA A 382 9.79 20.31 14.66
N MET A 383 10.15 19.67 13.55
CA MET A 383 9.55 18.45 13.00
C MET A 383 10.14 17.15 13.59
N GLY A 384 11.18 17.22 14.45
CA GLY A 384 11.80 16.06 15.08
C GLY A 384 12.87 15.36 14.24
N HIS A 385 13.54 16.09 13.34
CA HIS A 385 14.62 15.62 12.46
C HIS A 385 15.96 16.28 12.74
#